data_AF-A0A4Q5WHV5-F1
#
_entry.id   AF-A0A4Q5WHV5-F1
#
_cell.length_a   1.000
_cell.length_b   1.000
_cell.length_c   1.000
_cell.angle_alpha   90.00
_cell.angle_beta   90.00
_cell.angle_gamma   90.00
#
_symmetry.space_group_name_H-M   'P 1'
#
loop_
_entity.id
_entity.type
_entity.pdbx_description
1 polymer ?
#
loop_
_entity_poly.entity_id
_entity_poly.type
_entity_poly.pdbx_seq_one_letter_code
_entity_poly.pdbx_strand_id
1 'polypeptide(L)'
;EPDDLAALRREHFGFIFQRYHLLSDLTAAGNVETPAIYLGKPPAERRAEAKKLLARLGLKDRAGHTPNQLSGGQQQRVSIARALINGGDVILADEPTGALDTTTGEEVMRILRQLNSEGRTIIIVTHDMKVADHADRIIEISDGNIVADKRKAGTQPTAPPEHIEGHRTHGAESWRDRFTEAFRMALRAMRAHKLRTFLTMLGIIIGIAAVVSVVALGEGSRKQVLQNISALGTNTIDVRPGTGFGDRRASATRTLTVADADAIAKQPYVDSVTPTVQTNVTLRRGNVESSATVNGVGDQYFRVRGMQLVEGSLLSAESVSDLSQDIVIDPNTQSTLFADGTDPIGQVILVGQMPARIVGVAKPASSGFGADQLNVYAPYTSVMRRLLGQSYLRGITVRVSDNASMDAAQAGITSLLTSRHGTVDFYLNNTDEIRQSIEQTTGTLTLLIASIAVISLIVGGIGVMNIMLVSVTERVKEIGVRMAVGARQGDIMQQFLIEAVLV
;
A
#
# COMPACT_ATOMS: atom_id res chain seq x y z
N GLU A 1 29.13 -31.98 4.53
CA GLU A 1 28.71 -30.59 4.22
C GLU A 1 28.53 -29.77 5.51
N PRO A 2 28.40 -28.43 5.45
CA PRO A 2 28.24 -27.58 6.65
C PRO A 2 27.07 -27.98 7.56
N ASP A 3 25.99 -28.49 6.96
CA ASP A 3 24.79 -28.93 7.65
C ASP A 3 24.96 -30.28 8.38
N ASP A 4 25.82 -31.17 7.88
CA ASP A 4 26.18 -32.42 8.57
C ASP A 4 26.99 -32.12 9.84
N LEU A 5 27.90 -31.14 9.77
CA LEU A 5 28.63 -30.65 10.93
C LEU A 5 27.70 -29.99 11.94
N ALA A 6 26.64 -29.31 11.48
CA ALA A 6 25.61 -28.77 12.37
C ALA A 6 24.78 -29.88 13.04
N ALA A 7 24.49 -30.98 12.35
CA ALA A 7 23.86 -32.15 12.95
C ALA A 7 24.71 -32.74 14.08
N LEU A 8 26.01 -32.98 13.83
CA LEU A 8 26.95 -33.45 14.86
C LEU A 8 26.98 -32.52 16.08
N ARG A 9 27.03 -31.19 15.86
CA ARG A 9 27.03 -30.21 16.94
C ARG A 9 25.73 -30.19 17.74
N ARG A 10 24.58 -30.50 17.14
CA ARG A 10 23.30 -30.58 17.87
C ARG A 10 23.13 -31.86 18.65
N GLU A 11 23.56 -32.98 18.07
CA GLU A 11 23.24 -34.33 18.56
C GLU A 11 24.28 -34.83 19.57
N HIS A 12 25.57 -34.53 19.36
CA HIS A 12 26.65 -35.13 20.16
C HIS A 12 27.45 -34.15 21.00
N PHE A 13 27.64 -32.91 20.53
CA PHE A 13 28.55 -31.96 21.18
C PHE A 13 27.83 -30.92 22.04
N GLY A 14 28.34 -30.70 23.25
CA GLY A 14 28.01 -29.56 24.10
C GLY A 14 29.23 -28.64 24.25
N PHE A 15 29.07 -27.35 23.98
CA PHE A 15 30.19 -26.38 24.08
C PHE A 15 30.03 -25.47 25.30
N ILE A 16 31.09 -25.40 26.11
CA ILE A 16 31.27 -24.43 27.19
C ILE A 16 32.44 -23.52 26.81
N PHE A 17 32.18 -22.22 26.71
CA PHE A 17 33.19 -21.23 26.29
C PHE A 17 33.70 -20.42 27.49
N GLN A 18 34.97 -20.01 27.44
CA GLN A 18 35.60 -19.16 28.45
C GLN A 18 34.81 -17.87 28.74
N ARG A 19 34.31 -17.20 27.69
CA ARG A 19 33.54 -15.94 27.80
C ARG A 19 32.01 -16.15 27.82
N TYR A 20 31.53 -17.35 28.15
CA TYR A 20 30.13 -17.78 28.28
C TYR A 20 29.28 -17.71 26.99
N HIS A 21 29.44 -16.64 26.21
CA HIS A 21 28.79 -16.33 24.93
C HIS A 21 27.29 -16.60 24.98
N LEU A 22 26.60 -16.02 25.97
CA LEU A 22 25.16 -16.05 26.06
C LEU A 22 24.54 -14.98 25.14
N LEU A 23 23.40 -15.31 24.56
CA LEU A 23 22.57 -14.41 23.76
C LEU A 23 21.94 -13.39 24.72
N SER A 24 22.34 -12.12 24.62
CA SER A 24 21.92 -11.02 25.51
C SER A 24 20.42 -10.80 25.52
N ASP A 25 19.78 -11.07 24.39
CA ASP A 25 18.36 -10.77 24.14
C ASP A 25 17.44 -11.89 24.65
N LEU A 26 18.02 -13.00 25.11
CA LEU A 26 17.30 -14.14 25.67
C LEU A 26 17.46 -14.20 27.19
N THR A 27 16.49 -14.82 27.86
CA THR A 27 16.61 -15.16 29.29
C THR A 27 17.57 -16.33 29.48
N ALA A 28 17.92 -16.66 30.73
CA ALA A 28 18.67 -17.85 31.08
C ALA A 28 18.00 -19.12 30.51
N ALA A 29 16.68 -19.27 30.70
CA ALA A 29 15.92 -20.37 30.11
C ALA A 29 15.99 -20.34 28.57
N GLY A 30 15.83 -19.19 27.93
CA GLY A 30 15.90 -19.07 26.47
C GLY A 30 17.26 -19.44 25.89
N ASN A 31 18.34 -19.06 26.57
CA ASN A 31 19.70 -19.46 26.21
C ASN A 31 19.88 -20.98 26.28
N VAL A 32 19.34 -21.61 27.32
CA VAL A 32 19.37 -23.07 27.49
C VAL A 32 18.49 -23.77 26.46
N GLU A 33 17.34 -23.21 26.08
CA GLU A 33 16.44 -23.75 25.05
C GLU A 33 17.02 -23.71 23.63
N THR A 34 17.99 -22.83 23.35
CA THR A 34 18.46 -22.54 21.98
C THR A 34 18.91 -23.77 21.18
N PRO A 35 19.76 -24.68 21.71
CA PRO A 35 20.16 -25.90 20.99
C PRO A 35 18.98 -26.85 20.72
N ALA A 36 18.00 -26.91 21.62
CA ALA A 36 16.82 -27.75 21.49
C ALA A 36 15.83 -27.22 20.44
N ILE A 37 15.81 -25.91 20.18
CA ILE A 37 15.05 -25.31 19.08
C ILE A 37 15.53 -25.87 17.74
N TYR A 38 16.85 -25.89 17.51
CA TYR A 38 17.40 -26.41 16.26
C TYR A 38 17.28 -27.93 16.13
N LEU A 39 17.18 -28.66 17.25
CA LEU A 39 16.86 -30.09 17.25
C LEU A 39 15.39 -30.36 16.90
N GLY A 40 14.52 -29.36 17.03
CA GLY A 40 13.08 -29.49 16.77
C GLY A 40 12.26 -30.00 17.96
N LYS A 41 12.79 -29.90 19.19
CA LYS A 41 12.03 -30.29 20.40
C LYS A 41 10.80 -29.37 20.58
N PRO A 42 9.61 -29.91 20.93
CA PRO A 42 8.42 -29.11 21.20
C PRO A 42 8.65 -28.02 22.26
N PRO A 43 8.01 -26.83 22.13
CA PRO A 43 8.22 -25.70 23.05
C PRO A 43 7.97 -26.01 24.53
N ALA A 44 6.95 -26.80 24.84
CA ALA A 44 6.60 -27.15 26.21
C ALA A 44 7.68 -28.06 26.85
N GLU A 45 8.14 -29.05 26.09
CA GLU A 45 9.14 -30.03 26.53
C GLU A 45 10.50 -29.37 26.79
N ARG A 46 11.03 -28.64 25.79
CA ARG A 46 12.34 -27.96 25.93
C ARG A 46 12.34 -26.93 27.05
N ARG A 47 11.21 -26.25 27.31
CA ARG A 47 11.09 -25.28 28.40
C ARG A 47 11.05 -25.94 29.78
N ALA A 48 10.38 -27.09 29.90
CA ALA A 48 10.38 -27.87 31.13
C ALA A 48 11.79 -28.41 31.42
N GLU A 49 12.46 -28.94 30.41
CA GLU A 49 13.83 -29.47 30.49
C GLU A 49 14.85 -28.36 30.84
N ALA A 50 14.78 -27.22 30.16
CA ALA A 50 15.64 -26.07 30.46
C ALA A 50 15.50 -25.60 31.92
N LYS A 51 14.26 -25.53 32.44
CA LYS A 51 14.02 -25.19 33.85
C LYS A 51 14.55 -26.24 34.81
N LYS A 52 14.42 -27.54 34.48
CA LYS A 52 14.96 -28.65 35.28
C LYS A 52 16.49 -28.57 35.37
N LEU A 53 17.16 -28.34 34.24
CA LEU A 53 18.62 -28.18 34.18
C LEU A 53 19.09 -26.95 34.96
N LEU A 54 18.41 -25.80 34.79
CA LEU A 54 18.72 -24.60 35.56
C LEU A 54 18.51 -24.82 37.07
N ALA A 55 17.45 -25.53 37.47
CA ALA A 55 17.22 -25.87 38.87
C ALA A 55 18.30 -26.79 39.44
N ARG A 56 18.75 -27.80 38.68
CA ARG A 56 19.87 -28.70 39.03
C ARG A 56 21.17 -27.92 39.27
N LEU A 57 21.36 -26.81 38.55
CA LEU A 57 22.52 -25.93 38.67
C LEU A 57 22.31 -24.74 39.62
N GLY A 58 21.27 -24.78 40.48
CA GLY A 58 21.04 -23.73 41.49
C GLY A 58 20.52 -22.39 40.94
N LEU A 59 19.97 -22.38 39.72
CA LEU A 59 19.47 -21.18 39.02
C LEU A 59 17.94 -21.16 38.88
N LYS A 60 17.20 -21.89 39.73
CA LYS A 60 15.73 -22.01 39.66
C LYS A 60 15.03 -20.65 39.61
N ASP A 61 15.37 -19.74 40.52
CA ASP A 61 14.74 -18.41 40.63
C ASP A 61 15.29 -17.39 39.63
N ARG A 62 16.32 -17.77 38.87
CA ARG A 62 17.03 -16.90 37.91
C ARG A 62 16.69 -17.25 36.45
N ALA A 63 15.82 -18.23 36.21
CA ALA A 63 15.47 -18.70 34.87
C ALA A 63 14.90 -17.61 33.94
N GLY A 64 14.25 -16.59 34.51
CA GLY A 64 13.68 -15.46 33.79
C GLY A 64 14.63 -14.29 33.52
N HIS A 65 15.84 -14.30 34.10
CA HIS A 65 16.78 -13.18 33.99
C HIS A 65 17.55 -13.21 32.67
N THR A 66 17.90 -12.04 32.15
CA THR A 66 18.82 -11.90 31.00
C THR A 66 20.27 -12.01 31.46
N PRO A 67 21.25 -12.31 30.58
CA PRO A 67 22.65 -12.43 30.95
C PRO A 67 23.20 -11.24 31.75
N ASN A 68 22.79 -10.02 31.40
CA ASN A 68 23.22 -8.78 32.07
C ASN A 68 22.76 -8.69 33.53
N GLN A 69 21.79 -9.52 33.95
CA GLN A 69 21.25 -9.60 35.31
C GLN A 69 21.84 -10.77 36.12
N LEU A 70 22.80 -11.50 35.56
CA LEU A 70 23.44 -12.68 36.16
C LEU A 70 24.92 -12.40 36.46
N SER A 71 25.43 -12.92 37.57
CA SER A 71 26.88 -12.90 37.85
C SER A 71 27.64 -13.80 36.89
N GLY A 72 28.96 -13.62 36.73
CA GLY A 72 29.79 -14.45 35.84
C GLY A 72 29.65 -15.96 36.12
N GLY A 73 29.67 -16.35 37.39
CA GLY A 73 29.41 -17.72 37.83
C GLY A 73 28.02 -18.26 37.48
N GLN A 74 27.00 -17.40 37.54
CA GLN A 74 25.65 -17.78 37.11
C GLN A 74 25.58 -17.92 35.59
N GLN A 75 26.21 -17.02 34.84
CA GLN A 75 26.28 -17.11 33.37
C GLN A 75 27.01 -18.38 32.92
N GLN A 76 28.07 -18.79 33.62
CA GLN A 76 28.74 -20.05 33.32
C GLN A 76 27.85 -21.26 33.58
N ARG A 77 27.09 -21.27 34.69
CA ARG A 77 26.11 -22.34 34.94
C ARG A 77 25.00 -22.37 33.88
N VAL A 78 24.58 -21.22 33.34
CA VAL A 78 23.67 -21.18 32.18
C VAL A 78 24.33 -21.78 30.93
N SER A 79 25.61 -21.51 30.67
CA SER A 79 26.33 -22.07 29.53
C SER A 79 26.47 -23.61 29.63
N ILE A 80 26.69 -24.12 30.85
CA ILE A 80 26.70 -25.56 31.17
C ILE A 80 25.31 -26.17 30.93
N ALA A 81 24.23 -25.57 31.46
CA ALA A 81 22.87 -26.06 31.18
C ALA A 81 22.56 -26.10 29.67
N ARG A 82 23.00 -25.08 28.92
CA ARG A 82 22.86 -25.04 27.46
C ARG A 82 23.61 -26.19 26.77
N ALA A 83 24.81 -26.53 27.22
CA ALA A 83 25.58 -27.66 26.68
C ALA A 83 24.91 -29.02 26.94
N LEU A 84 24.02 -29.12 27.95
CA LEU A 84 23.41 -30.37 28.40
C LEU A 84 22.01 -30.66 27.85
N ILE A 85 21.30 -29.67 27.32
CA ILE A 85 19.87 -29.83 26.95
C ILE A 85 19.61 -30.87 25.85
N ASN A 86 20.60 -31.13 24.99
CA ASN A 86 20.50 -32.13 23.94
C ASN A 86 21.14 -33.47 24.33
N GLY A 87 21.43 -33.68 25.62
CA GLY A 87 22.14 -34.87 26.10
C GLY A 87 23.65 -34.65 26.11
N GLY A 88 24.26 -34.19 25.02
CA GLY A 88 25.67 -33.80 24.97
C GLY A 88 26.63 -34.93 25.35
N ASP A 89 26.81 -35.93 24.48
CA ASP A 89 27.69 -37.08 24.70
C ASP A 89 29.15 -36.66 24.92
N VAL A 90 29.56 -35.59 24.23
CA VAL A 90 30.88 -34.99 24.32
C VAL A 90 30.75 -33.53 24.71
N ILE A 91 31.23 -33.17 25.90
CA ILE A 91 31.29 -31.79 26.36
C ILE A 91 32.70 -31.24 26.14
N LEU A 92 32.80 -30.20 25.33
CA LEU A 92 34.03 -29.46 25.07
C LEU A 92 34.01 -28.19 25.91
N ALA A 93 34.91 -28.11 26.88
CA ALA A 93 35.00 -26.99 27.81
C ALA A 93 36.31 -26.22 27.60
N ASP A 94 36.21 -25.03 27.02
CA ASP A 94 37.32 -24.11 26.79
C ASP A 94 37.48 -23.18 28.00
N GLU A 95 38.52 -23.41 28.79
CA GLU A 95 38.90 -22.68 30.00
C GLU A 95 37.70 -22.41 30.94
N PRO A 96 37.01 -23.45 31.43
CA PRO A 96 35.71 -23.32 32.09
C PRO A 96 35.74 -22.57 33.43
N THR A 97 36.91 -22.41 34.04
CA THR A 97 37.11 -21.76 35.35
C THR A 97 37.84 -20.43 35.26
N GLY A 98 38.44 -20.07 34.12
CA GLY A 98 39.35 -18.92 34.02
C GLY A 98 38.69 -17.54 34.21
N ALA A 99 37.36 -17.45 34.18
CA ALA A 99 36.59 -16.22 34.41
C ALA A 99 35.82 -16.22 35.74
N LEU A 100 36.13 -17.15 36.65
CA LEU A 100 35.42 -17.39 37.91
C LEU A 100 36.33 -17.20 39.13
N ASP A 101 35.72 -16.94 40.27
CA ASP A 101 36.41 -17.08 41.57
C ASP A 101 36.65 -18.56 41.90
N THR A 102 37.55 -18.82 42.86
CA THR A 102 37.97 -20.18 43.24
C THR A 102 36.80 -21.06 43.68
N THR A 103 35.88 -20.50 44.47
CA THR A 103 34.74 -21.24 45.03
C THR A 103 33.76 -21.67 43.94
N THR A 104 33.46 -20.77 43.00
CA THR A 104 32.60 -21.06 41.85
C THR A 104 33.30 -21.97 40.84
N GLY A 105 34.60 -21.81 40.65
CA GLY A 105 35.42 -22.69 39.80
C GLY A 105 35.38 -24.14 40.28
N GLU A 106 35.55 -24.38 41.58
CA GLU A 106 35.43 -25.72 42.18
C GLU A 106 34.04 -26.31 42.00
N GLU A 107 32.98 -25.50 42.10
CA GLU A 107 31.60 -25.94 41.87
C GLU A 107 31.38 -26.39 40.41
N VAL A 108 31.88 -25.63 39.45
CA VAL A 108 31.84 -26.01 38.02
C VAL A 108 32.60 -27.31 37.78
N MET A 109 33.80 -27.47 38.34
CA MET A 109 34.58 -28.70 38.22
C MET A 109 33.92 -29.90 38.90
N ARG A 110 33.15 -29.68 39.96
CA ARG A 110 32.32 -30.73 40.60
C ARG A 110 31.21 -31.20 39.67
N ILE A 111 30.52 -30.26 39.00
CA ILE A 111 29.46 -30.58 38.05
C ILE A 111 30.02 -31.37 36.86
N LEU A 112 31.16 -30.95 36.28
CA LEU A 112 31.79 -31.67 35.18
C LEU A 112 32.19 -33.09 35.59
N ARG A 113 32.81 -33.28 36.77
CA ARG A 113 33.13 -34.63 37.27
C ARG A 113 31.90 -35.51 37.44
N GLN A 114 30.80 -34.95 37.95
CA GLN A 114 29.54 -35.68 38.08
C GLN A 114 29.00 -36.13 36.71
N LEU A 115 29.03 -35.25 35.70
CA LEU A 115 28.59 -35.58 34.34
C LEU A 115 29.47 -36.67 33.70
N ASN A 116 30.77 -36.64 33.97
CA ASN A 116 31.67 -37.70 33.52
C ASN A 116 31.36 -39.05 34.20
N SER A 117 31.05 -39.04 35.51
CA SER A 117 30.62 -40.26 36.21
C SER A 117 29.27 -40.81 35.69
N GLU A 118 28.43 -39.96 35.09
CA GLU A 118 27.20 -40.33 34.39
C GLU A 118 27.44 -40.88 32.97
N GLY A 119 28.71 -41.05 32.56
CA GLY A 119 29.12 -41.65 31.27
C GLY A 119 29.42 -40.64 30.16
N ARG A 120 29.35 -39.33 30.44
CA ARG A 120 29.64 -38.29 29.43
C ARG A 120 31.15 -38.14 29.19
N THR A 121 31.54 -37.97 27.93
CA THR A 121 32.92 -37.61 27.59
C THR A 121 33.11 -36.12 27.81
N ILE A 122 34.15 -35.73 28.55
CA ILE A 122 34.44 -34.32 28.81
C ILE A 122 35.88 -34.06 28.41
N ILE A 123 36.07 -33.05 27.56
CA ILE A 123 37.38 -32.56 27.15
C ILE A 123 37.49 -31.13 27.65
N ILE A 124 38.42 -30.90 28.57
CA ILE A 124 38.70 -29.58 29.13
C ILE A 124 40.00 -29.07 28.53
N VAL A 125 39.95 -27.89 27.91
CA VAL A 125 41.13 -27.14 27.51
C VAL A 125 41.41 -26.13 28.62
N THR A 126 42.61 -26.19 29.21
CA THR A 126 43.03 -25.23 30.23
C THR A 126 44.54 -25.05 30.22
N HIS A 127 44.99 -23.86 30.61
CA HIS A 127 46.40 -23.59 30.88
C HIS A 127 46.76 -23.73 32.38
N ASP A 128 45.78 -23.91 33.27
CA ASP A 128 46.01 -24.10 34.70
C ASP A 128 46.13 -25.58 35.05
N MET A 129 47.33 -25.99 35.49
CA MET A 129 47.57 -27.38 35.89
C MET A 129 46.71 -27.81 37.08
N LYS A 130 46.29 -26.88 37.96
CA LYS A 130 45.37 -27.20 39.06
C LYS A 130 44.00 -27.64 38.55
N VAL A 131 43.55 -27.08 37.43
CA VAL A 131 42.30 -27.48 36.77
C VAL A 131 42.49 -28.81 36.03
N ALA A 132 43.63 -28.97 35.33
CA ALA A 132 43.97 -30.22 34.63
C ALA A 132 44.10 -31.40 35.59
N ASP A 133 44.59 -31.17 36.81
CA ASP A 133 44.71 -32.17 37.88
C ASP A 133 43.36 -32.70 38.38
N HIS A 134 42.23 -32.15 37.96
CA HIS A 134 40.92 -32.77 38.19
C HIS A 134 40.55 -33.84 37.15
N ALA A 135 41.22 -33.89 36.00
CA ALA A 135 40.95 -34.85 34.93
C ALA A 135 41.66 -36.19 35.16
N ASP A 136 41.13 -37.25 34.54
CA ASP A 136 41.73 -38.58 34.55
C ASP A 136 42.83 -38.76 33.49
N ARG A 137 42.80 -37.97 32.43
CA ARG A 137 43.79 -37.93 31.36
C ARG A 137 44.20 -36.49 31.10
N ILE A 138 45.50 -36.24 31.08
CA ILE A 138 46.10 -34.93 30.83
C ILE A 138 46.93 -35.04 29.55
N ILE A 139 46.56 -34.28 28.52
CA ILE A 139 47.27 -34.16 27.26
C ILE A 139 47.88 -32.76 27.20
N GLU A 140 49.18 -32.68 27.02
CA GLU A 140 49.93 -31.42 26.92
C GLU A 140 50.29 -31.14 25.46
N ILE A 141 50.00 -29.93 25.00
CA ILE A 141 50.26 -29.48 23.63
C ILE A 141 51.20 -28.28 23.69
N SER A 142 52.30 -28.32 22.94
CA SER A 142 53.22 -27.20 22.72
C SER A 142 53.54 -27.07 21.24
N ASP A 143 53.55 -25.84 20.72
CA ASP A 143 53.89 -25.54 19.33
C ASP A 143 53.15 -26.39 18.29
N GLY A 144 51.86 -26.64 18.55
CA GLY A 144 50.99 -27.45 17.67
C GLY A 144 51.20 -28.96 17.74
N ASN A 145 52.11 -29.44 18.60
CA ASN A 145 52.40 -30.87 18.79
C ASN A 145 52.01 -31.34 20.19
N ILE A 146 51.53 -32.59 20.30
CA ILE A 146 51.30 -33.23 21.61
C ILE A 146 52.65 -33.66 22.18
N VAL A 147 53.02 -33.10 23.34
CA VAL A 147 54.32 -33.35 24.00
C VAL A 147 54.21 -34.32 25.16
N ALA A 148 53.03 -34.46 25.78
CA ALA A 148 52.77 -35.45 26.81
C ALA A 148 51.31 -35.93 26.80
N ASP A 149 51.09 -37.18 27.20
CA ASP A 149 49.77 -37.79 27.37
C ASP A 149 49.80 -38.75 28.57
N LYS A 150 49.28 -38.28 29.71
CA LYS A 150 49.35 -38.99 31.00
C LYS A 150 47.94 -39.39 31.43
N ARG A 151 47.76 -40.66 31.80
CA ARG A 151 46.52 -41.16 32.43
C ARG A 151 46.77 -41.48 33.90
N LYS A 152 45.81 -41.14 34.76
CA LYS A 152 45.84 -41.54 36.17
C LYS A 152 45.54 -43.04 36.29
N ALA A 153 46.24 -43.70 37.22
CA ALA A 153 46.08 -45.13 37.46
C ALA A 153 44.71 -45.40 38.14
N GLY A 154 43.97 -46.39 37.63
CA GLY A 154 42.70 -46.85 38.21
C GLY A 154 41.44 -46.33 37.51
N THR A 155 41.54 -45.49 36.49
CA THR A 155 40.36 -45.02 35.73
C THR A 155 39.88 -46.10 34.76
N GLN A 156 38.70 -46.68 35.01
CA GLN A 156 38.03 -47.56 34.07
C GLN A 156 37.09 -46.77 33.16
N PRO A 157 37.03 -47.08 31.85
CA PRO A 157 36.06 -46.45 30.96
C PRO A 157 34.64 -46.82 31.39
N THR A 158 33.85 -45.81 31.74
CA THR A 158 32.41 -45.94 31.97
C THR A 158 31.72 -46.33 30.67
N ALA A 159 30.71 -47.21 30.73
CA ALA A 159 29.92 -47.56 29.56
C ALA A 159 29.28 -46.29 28.97
N PRO A 160 29.26 -46.14 27.62
CA PRO A 160 28.61 -45.01 27.00
C PRO A 160 27.14 -44.96 27.42
N PRO A 161 26.58 -43.77 27.70
CA PRO A 161 25.17 -43.63 28.03
C PRO A 161 24.30 -44.16 26.89
N GLU A 162 23.10 -44.66 27.22
CA GLU A 162 22.11 -45.02 26.21
C GLU A 162 21.84 -43.82 25.30
N HIS A 163 22.19 -43.99 24.02
CA HIS A 163 22.00 -42.98 23.01
C HIS A 163 20.50 -42.84 22.74
N ILE A 164 19.92 -41.69 23.09
CA ILE A 164 18.57 -41.37 22.66
C ILE A 164 18.68 -41.03 21.17
N GLU A 165 18.32 -41.96 20.29
CA GLU A 165 18.14 -41.66 18.87
C GLU A 165 17.12 -40.52 18.75
N GLY A 166 17.61 -39.34 18.35
CA GLY A 166 16.78 -38.17 18.15
C GLY A 166 15.70 -38.51 17.14
N HIS A 167 14.43 -38.43 17.55
CA HIS A 167 13.29 -38.60 16.66
C HIS A 167 13.39 -37.57 15.54
N ARG A 168 13.78 -38.04 14.35
CA ARG A 168 13.76 -37.23 13.12
C ARG A 168 12.31 -37.04 12.70
N THR A 169 11.67 -35.96 13.13
CA THR A 169 10.38 -35.55 12.58
C THR A 169 10.59 -34.97 11.18
N HIS A 170 10.72 -35.85 10.19
CA HIS A 170 10.66 -35.48 8.77
C HIS A 170 9.19 -35.30 8.37
N GLY A 171 8.74 -34.05 8.29
CA GLY A 171 7.40 -33.72 7.79
C GLY A 171 7.21 -32.22 7.55
N ALA A 172 6.18 -31.87 6.78
CA ALA A 172 5.77 -30.49 6.49
C ALA A 172 5.45 -29.67 7.76
N GLU A 173 5.10 -30.34 8.87
CA GLU A 173 4.91 -29.74 10.20
C GLU A 173 6.21 -29.13 10.75
N SER A 174 7.36 -29.77 10.48
CA SER A 174 8.68 -29.28 10.88
C SER A 174 9.05 -27.95 10.22
N TRP A 175 8.55 -27.66 9.02
CA TRP A 175 8.79 -26.38 8.35
C TRP A 175 7.92 -25.25 8.92
N ARG A 176 6.64 -25.53 9.23
CA ARG A 176 5.77 -24.56 9.92
C ARG A 176 6.31 -24.21 11.30
N ASP A 177 6.72 -25.21 12.07
CA ASP A 177 7.28 -24.98 13.41
C ASP A 177 8.56 -24.15 13.37
N ARG A 178 9.50 -24.48 12.45
CA ARG A 178 10.70 -23.66 12.22
C ARG A 178 10.36 -22.22 11.84
N PHE A 179 9.39 -22.01 10.95
CA PHE A 179 8.96 -20.68 10.57
C PHE A 179 8.36 -19.90 11.75
N THR A 180 7.50 -20.54 12.55
CA THR A 180 6.91 -19.89 13.74
C THR A 180 7.96 -19.52 14.79
N GLU A 181 9.00 -20.34 14.95
CA GLU A 181 10.11 -20.01 15.86
C GLU A 181 11.00 -18.90 15.29
N ALA A 182 11.36 -18.95 14.01
CA ALA A 182 12.11 -17.87 13.36
C ALA A 182 11.34 -16.54 13.42
N PHE A 183 10.01 -16.57 13.25
CA PHE A 183 9.14 -15.41 13.44
C PHE A 183 9.14 -14.89 14.89
N ARG A 184 9.02 -15.77 15.90
CA ARG A 184 9.14 -15.38 17.31
C ARG A 184 10.50 -14.77 17.62
N MET A 185 11.56 -15.33 17.06
CA MET A 185 12.93 -14.83 17.24
C MET A 185 13.09 -13.45 16.61
N ALA A 186 12.61 -13.26 15.37
CA ALA A 186 12.58 -11.96 14.70
C ALA A 186 11.78 -10.92 15.51
N LEU A 187 10.60 -11.27 16.02
CA LEU A 187 9.79 -10.37 16.85
C LEU A 187 10.49 -9.96 18.15
N ARG A 188 11.20 -10.88 18.79
CA ARG A 188 12.01 -10.56 19.99
C ARG A 188 13.19 -9.67 19.64
N ALA A 189 13.89 -9.94 18.55
CA ALA A 189 15.02 -9.14 18.07
C ALA A 189 14.59 -7.69 17.76
N MET A 190 13.47 -7.51 17.06
CA MET A 190 12.91 -6.17 16.79
C MET A 190 12.50 -5.44 18.08
N ARG A 191 11.91 -6.15 19.05
CA ARG A 191 11.55 -5.58 20.36
C ARG A 191 12.77 -5.17 21.18
N ALA A 192 13.91 -5.85 21.03
CA ALA A 192 15.16 -5.47 21.66
C ALA A 192 15.72 -4.17 21.04
N HIS A 193 15.61 -4.00 19.72
CA HIS A 193 16.09 -2.83 18.99
C HIS A 193 14.96 -1.91 18.49
N LYS A 194 14.17 -1.37 19.42
CA LYS A 194 12.97 -0.57 19.12
C LYS A 194 13.24 0.65 18.23
N LEU A 195 14.28 1.42 18.53
CA LEU A 195 14.59 2.66 17.79
C LEU A 195 14.96 2.34 16.33
N ARG A 196 15.78 1.31 16.12
CA ARG A 196 16.19 0.86 14.78
C ARG A 196 15.00 0.37 13.97
N THR A 197 14.19 -0.50 14.58
CA THR A 197 12.97 -1.04 13.95
C THR A 197 11.99 0.09 13.64
N PHE A 198 11.83 1.07 14.53
CA PHE A 198 10.95 2.22 14.31
C PHE A 198 11.45 3.09 13.14
N LEU A 199 12.74 3.45 13.11
CA LEU A 199 13.30 4.31 12.06
C LEU A 199 13.28 3.63 10.68
N THR A 200 13.51 2.32 10.61
CA THR A 200 13.39 1.52 9.37
C THR A 200 11.95 1.50 8.87
N MET A 201 11.00 1.11 9.73
CA MET A 201 9.58 1.10 9.39
C MET A 201 9.08 2.48 8.96
N LEU A 202 9.50 3.55 9.65
CA LEU A 202 9.08 4.92 9.33
C LEU A 202 9.45 5.31 7.89
N GLY A 203 10.65 4.95 7.43
CA GLY A 203 11.08 5.22 6.05
C GLY A 203 10.19 4.50 5.03
N ILE A 204 9.88 3.23 5.28
CA ILE A 204 8.99 2.43 4.41
C ILE A 204 7.56 3.00 4.43
N ILE A 205 7.03 3.30 5.61
CA ILE A 205 5.67 3.84 5.80
C ILE A 205 5.52 5.17 5.05
N ILE A 206 6.47 6.10 5.20
CA ILE A 206 6.42 7.38 4.49
C ILE A 206 6.51 7.15 2.98
N GLY A 207 7.40 6.27 2.52
CA GLY A 207 7.54 5.93 1.11
C GLY A 207 6.24 5.37 0.51
N ILE A 208 5.66 4.34 1.12
CA ILE A 208 4.42 3.71 0.67
C ILE A 208 3.24 4.70 0.76
N ALA A 209 3.11 5.44 1.86
CA ALA A 209 2.02 6.41 2.04
C ALA A 209 2.08 7.52 0.99
N ALA A 210 3.26 8.04 0.67
CA ALA A 210 3.44 9.04 -0.38
C ALA A 210 3.03 8.48 -1.75
N VAL A 211 3.50 7.28 -2.10
CA VAL A 211 3.16 6.61 -3.36
C VAL A 211 1.64 6.42 -3.50
N VAL A 212 1.01 5.80 -2.50
CA VAL A 212 -0.42 5.51 -2.51
C VAL A 212 -1.23 6.81 -2.56
N SER A 213 -0.85 7.83 -1.80
CA SER A 213 -1.55 9.12 -1.78
C SER A 213 -1.52 9.80 -3.13
N VAL A 214 -0.36 9.84 -3.81
CA VAL A 214 -0.26 10.57 -5.08
C VAL A 214 -0.96 9.78 -6.20
N VAL A 215 -0.88 8.45 -6.21
CA VAL A 215 -1.63 7.61 -7.16
C VAL A 215 -3.14 7.76 -6.94
N ALA A 216 -3.61 7.69 -5.69
CA ALA A 216 -5.03 7.86 -5.35
C ALA A 216 -5.54 9.25 -5.71
N LEU A 217 -4.74 10.30 -5.47
CA LEU A 217 -5.09 11.67 -5.83
C LEU A 217 -5.14 11.85 -7.36
N GLY A 218 -4.21 11.23 -8.10
CA GLY A 218 -4.20 11.22 -9.56
C GLY A 218 -5.44 10.56 -10.15
N GLU A 219 -5.76 9.33 -9.72
CA GLU A 219 -6.96 8.61 -10.18
C GLU A 219 -8.27 9.26 -9.73
N GLY A 220 -8.32 9.78 -8.50
CA GLY A 220 -9.47 10.54 -8.00
C GLY A 220 -9.72 11.80 -8.84
N SER A 221 -8.66 12.56 -9.14
CA SER A 221 -8.73 13.74 -9.99
C SER A 221 -9.14 13.38 -11.41
N ARG A 222 -8.58 12.31 -11.99
CA ARG A 222 -8.96 11.78 -13.31
C ARG A 222 -10.45 11.50 -13.37
N LYS A 223 -10.96 10.71 -12.42
CA LYS A 223 -12.37 10.31 -12.35
C LYS A 223 -13.28 11.52 -12.21
N GLN A 224 -12.91 12.48 -11.36
CA GLN A 224 -13.68 13.71 -11.17
C GLN A 224 -13.73 14.55 -12.45
N VAL A 225 -12.60 14.72 -13.15
CA VAL A 225 -12.55 15.47 -14.42
C VAL A 225 -13.41 14.78 -15.48
N LEU A 226 -13.31 13.45 -15.63
CA LEU A 226 -14.13 12.70 -16.58
C LEU A 226 -15.64 12.78 -16.26
N GLN A 227 -16.02 12.75 -14.99
CA GLN A 227 -17.41 12.95 -14.56
C GLN A 227 -17.90 14.35 -14.90
N ASN A 228 -17.09 15.39 -14.64
CA ASN A 228 -17.42 16.77 -14.99
C ASN A 228 -17.58 16.98 -16.50
N ILE A 229 -16.79 16.27 -17.33
CA ILE A 229 -16.90 16.32 -18.79
C ILE A 229 -18.10 15.51 -19.30
N SER A 230 -18.42 14.39 -18.66
CA SER A 230 -19.61 13.59 -19.01
C SER A 230 -20.92 14.39 -18.87
N ALA A 231 -20.92 15.44 -18.03
CA ALA A 231 -21.99 16.42 -17.91
C ALA A 231 -22.31 17.18 -19.22
N LEU A 232 -21.34 17.27 -20.14
CA LEU A 232 -21.50 17.99 -21.40
C LEU A 232 -22.33 17.23 -22.45
N GLY A 233 -22.64 15.94 -22.20
CA GLY A 233 -23.26 15.02 -23.13
C GLY A 233 -22.25 14.02 -23.70
N THR A 234 -22.66 12.75 -23.88
CA THR A 234 -21.84 11.74 -24.56
C THR A 234 -22.03 11.88 -26.07
N ASN A 235 -20.93 11.96 -26.82
CA ASN A 235 -20.89 11.97 -28.29
C ASN A 235 -21.56 13.20 -28.92
N THR A 236 -21.27 14.39 -28.38
CA THR A 236 -21.77 15.66 -28.95
C THR A 236 -20.69 16.44 -29.68
N ILE A 237 -21.06 17.03 -30.81
CA ILE A 237 -20.27 17.98 -31.59
C ILE A 237 -20.95 19.34 -31.48
N ASP A 238 -20.25 20.33 -30.95
CA ASP A 238 -20.71 21.72 -30.86
C ASP A 238 -20.21 22.51 -32.09
N VAL A 239 -21.13 22.94 -32.95
CA VAL A 239 -20.86 23.83 -34.08
C VAL A 239 -20.93 25.28 -33.61
N ARG A 240 -19.88 26.07 -33.83
CA ARG A 240 -19.81 27.48 -33.44
C ARG A 240 -19.35 28.36 -34.60
N PRO A 241 -19.82 29.61 -34.69
CA PRO A 241 -19.40 30.52 -35.76
C PRO A 241 -18.00 31.09 -35.49
N GLY A 242 -17.31 31.48 -36.55
CA GLY A 242 -15.95 32.02 -36.53
C GLY A 242 -14.88 30.99 -36.93
N THR A 243 -13.62 31.39 -36.81
CA THR A 243 -12.47 30.59 -37.28
C THR A 243 -11.79 29.73 -36.22
N GLY A 244 -12.24 29.79 -34.95
CA GLY A 244 -11.74 28.97 -33.85
C GLY A 244 -11.56 29.72 -32.52
N PHE A 245 -10.91 29.06 -31.56
CA PHE A 245 -10.56 29.65 -30.26
C PHE A 245 -9.57 30.82 -30.43
N GLY A 246 -9.95 32.02 -29.98
CA GLY A 246 -9.11 33.23 -30.02
C GLY A 246 -9.47 34.24 -31.10
N ASP A 247 -10.44 33.92 -31.97
CA ASP A 247 -10.96 34.87 -32.95
C ASP A 247 -11.81 35.95 -32.27
N ARG A 248 -11.25 37.17 -32.18
CA ARG A 248 -11.94 38.35 -31.60
C ARG A 248 -13.21 38.74 -32.36
N ARG A 249 -13.42 38.24 -33.57
CA ARG A 249 -14.61 38.47 -34.41
C ARG A 249 -15.60 37.31 -34.38
N ALA A 250 -15.31 36.20 -33.67
CA ALA A 250 -16.23 35.06 -33.58
C ALA A 250 -17.60 35.46 -33.01
N SER A 251 -17.65 36.37 -32.03
CA SER A 251 -18.91 36.89 -31.47
C SER A 251 -19.69 37.80 -32.42
N ALA A 252 -19.05 38.35 -33.45
CA ALA A 252 -19.67 39.19 -34.48
C ALA A 252 -20.05 38.42 -35.76
N THR A 253 -19.63 37.15 -35.87
CA THR A 253 -19.92 36.30 -37.02
C THR A 253 -21.31 35.69 -36.86
N ARG A 254 -22.22 36.02 -37.78
CA ARG A 254 -23.68 35.76 -37.68
C ARG A 254 -24.18 34.88 -38.81
N THR A 255 -23.51 33.76 -39.04
CA THR A 255 -23.73 32.94 -40.25
C THR A 255 -24.50 31.65 -39.99
N LEU A 256 -24.48 31.11 -38.76
CA LEU A 256 -25.27 29.94 -38.40
C LEU A 256 -26.76 30.26 -38.29
N THR A 257 -27.59 29.50 -38.99
CA THR A 257 -29.05 29.66 -39.01
C THR A 257 -29.77 28.39 -38.60
N VAL A 258 -31.09 28.53 -38.35
CA VAL A 258 -31.98 27.39 -38.06
C VAL A 258 -32.00 26.39 -39.23
N ALA A 259 -31.95 26.88 -40.47
CA ALA A 259 -31.94 26.03 -41.66
C ALA A 259 -30.71 25.11 -41.72
N ASP A 260 -29.60 25.51 -41.09
CA ASP A 260 -28.39 24.69 -41.02
C ASP A 260 -28.56 23.57 -39.99
N ALA A 261 -29.21 23.85 -38.85
CA ALA A 261 -29.58 22.82 -37.89
C ALA A 261 -30.52 21.78 -38.51
N ASP A 262 -31.53 22.23 -39.27
CA ASP A 262 -32.47 21.34 -39.99
C ASP A 262 -31.76 20.49 -41.06
N ALA A 263 -30.75 21.04 -41.73
CA ALA A 263 -29.95 20.31 -42.72
C ALA A 263 -29.06 19.24 -42.07
N ILE A 264 -28.47 19.55 -40.90
CA ILE A 264 -27.67 18.60 -40.11
C ILE A 264 -28.56 17.49 -39.55
N ALA A 265 -29.78 17.82 -39.08
CA ALA A 265 -30.70 16.85 -38.50
C ALA A 265 -31.14 15.75 -39.49
N LYS A 266 -31.02 15.99 -40.80
CA LYS A 266 -31.35 15.03 -41.87
C LYS A 266 -30.22 14.06 -42.21
N GLN A 267 -29.04 14.22 -41.61
CA GLN A 267 -27.88 13.38 -41.91
C GLN A 267 -27.97 12.02 -41.20
N PRO A 268 -27.55 10.91 -41.84
CA PRO A 268 -27.74 9.56 -41.30
C PRO A 268 -26.88 9.25 -40.06
N TYR A 269 -25.82 10.03 -39.81
CA TYR A 269 -24.95 9.88 -38.64
C TYR A 269 -25.40 10.70 -37.43
N VAL A 270 -26.52 11.42 -37.53
CA VAL A 270 -27.02 12.32 -36.49
C VAL A 270 -28.22 11.68 -35.78
N ASP A 271 -28.15 11.57 -34.45
CA ASP A 271 -29.29 11.13 -33.62
C ASP A 271 -30.23 12.30 -33.32
N SER A 272 -29.67 13.44 -32.89
CA SER A 272 -30.44 14.61 -32.48
C SER A 272 -29.66 15.91 -32.65
N VAL A 273 -30.37 17.02 -32.88
CA VAL A 273 -29.80 18.36 -33.08
C VAL A 273 -30.56 19.37 -32.26
N THR A 274 -29.84 20.29 -31.62
CA THR A 274 -30.45 21.43 -30.95
C THR A 274 -29.76 22.74 -31.34
N PRO A 275 -30.52 23.70 -31.91
CA PRO A 275 -30.09 25.09 -31.97
C PRO A 275 -29.86 25.65 -30.57
N THR A 276 -28.91 26.57 -30.44
CA THR A 276 -28.67 27.28 -29.18
C THR A 276 -28.54 28.77 -29.39
N VAL A 277 -29.22 29.53 -28.54
CA VAL A 277 -29.00 30.97 -28.33
C VAL A 277 -28.91 31.23 -26.84
N GLN A 278 -28.23 32.30 -26.44
CA GLN A 278 -28.04 32.58 -25.02
C GLN A 278 -28.04 34.08 -24.79
N THR A 279 -28.72 34.52 -23.74
CA THR A 279 -28.72 35.91 -23.26
C THR A 279 -28.76 35.94 -21.74
N ASN A 280 -28.28 37.02 -21.14
CA ASN A 280 -28.38 37.23 -19.69
C ASN A 280 -29.46 38.28 -19.44
N VAL A 281 -30.42 37.96 -18.58
CA VAL A 281 -31.54 38.85 -18.24
C VAL A 281 -31.85 38.77 -16.75
N THR A 282 -32.52 39.79 -16.24
CA THR A 282 -33.07 39.77 -14.89
C THR A 282 -34.38 38.98 -14.87
N LEU A 283 -34.46 37.98 -14.00
CA LEU A 283 -35.68 37.29 -13.62
C LEU A 283 -36.39 38.08 -12.53
N ARG A 284 -37.71 38.23 -12.62
CA ARG A 284 -38.52 38.89 -11.59
C ARG A 284 -39.74 38.06 -11.23
N ARG A 285 -39.96 37.90 -9.92
CA ARG A 285 -41.16 37.30 -9.33
C ARG A 285 -41.53 38.10 -8.07
N GLY A 286 -42.62 38.86 -8.13
CA GLY A 286 -43.01 39.75 -7.04
C GLY A 286 -41.88 40.71 -6.66
N ASN A 287 -41.38 40.58 -5.43
CA ASN A 287 -40.28 41.41 -4.90
C ASN A 287 -38.88 40.78 -5.04
N VAL A 288 -38.78 39.58 -5.64
CA VAL A 288 -37.50 38.89 -5.84
C VAL A 288 -37.01 39.13 -7.26
N GLU A 289 -35.80 39.69 -7.37
CA GLU A 289 -35.10 39.88 -8.64
C GLU A 289 -33.74 39.17 -8.60
N SER A 290 -33.38 38.47 -9.68
CA SER A 290 -32.05 37.87 -9.80
C SER A 290 -31.60 37.81 -11.26
N SER A 291 -30.30 37.88 -11.50
CA SER A 291 -29.73 37.76 -12.85
C SER A 291 -29.58 36.28 -13.22
N ALA A 292 -30.10 35.90 -14.38
CA ALA A 292 -30.01 34.54 -14.87
C ALA A 292 -29.62 34.48 -16.35
N THR A 293 -29.04 33.35 -16.71
CA THR A 293 -28.77 33.00 -18.10
C THR A 293 -30.00 32.32 -18.69
N VAL A 294 -30.54 32.91 -19.75
CA VAL A 294 -31.61 32.32 -20.56
C VAL A 294 -31.00 31.63 -21.75
N ASN A 295 -31.18 30.32 -21.80
CA ASN A 295 -30.78 29.43 -22.87
C ASN A 295 -31.98 29.18 -23.77
N GLY A 296 -31.94 29.71 -24.99
CA GLY A 296 -32.88 29.34 -26.03
C GLY A 296 -32.45 28.03 -26.66
N VAL A 297 -33.27 26.99 -26.49
CA VAL A 297 -32.93 25.61 -26.84
C VAL A 297 -34.03 24.95 -27.68
N GLY A 298 -33.70 23.87 -28.39
CA GLY A 298 -34.67 23.02 -29.06
C GLY A 298 -35.34 22.03 -28.09
N ASP A 299 -36.35 21.32 -28.57
CA ASP A 299 -37.06 20.27 -27.84
C ASP A 299 -36.13 19.10 -27.45
N GLN A 300 -35.19 18.77 -28.34
CA GLN A 300 -34.24 17.66 -28.13
C GLN A 300 -33.07 18.02 -27.19
N TYR A 301 -32.94 19.28 -26.75
CA TYR A 301 -31.79 19.75 -25.97
C TYR A 301 -31.52 18.93 -24.71
N PHE A 302 -32.58 18.63 -23.95
CA PHE A 302 -32.47 17.89 -22.70
C PHE A 302 -31.97 16.46 -22.93
N ARG A 303 -32.30 15.85 -24.07
CA ARG A 303 -31.77 14.53 -24.47
C ARG A 303 -30.32 14.61 -24.96
N VAL A 304 -29.98 15.64 -25.74
CA VAL A 304 -28.62 15.87 -26.28
C VAL A 304 -27.62 16.12 -25.13
N ARG A 305 -28.00 16.93 -24.14
CA ARG A 305 -27.16 17.28 -22.98
C ARG A 305 -27.32 16.33 -21.78
N GLY A 306 -28.16 15.30 -21.87
CA GLY A 306 -28.37 14.35 -20.78
C GLY A 306 -28.98 14.96 -19.50
N MET A 307 -29.86 15.95 -19.65
CA MET A 307 -30.57 16.58 -18.54
C MET A 307 -31.66 15.65 -18.01
N GLN A 308 -31.78 15.57 -16.69
CA GLN A 308 -32.82 14.80 -16.00
C GLN A 308 -33.96 15.72 -15.59
N LEU A 309 -35.18 15.34 -15.93
CA LEU A 309 -36.40 15.98 -15.43
C LEU A 309 -36.54 15.68 -13.93
N VAL A 310 -36.66 16.72 -13.12
CA VAL A 310 -36.93 16.63 -11.68
C VAL A 310 -38.43 16.70 -11.44
N GLU A 311 -39.10 17.66 -12.07
CA GLU A 311 -40.52 17.96 -11.85
C GLU A 311 -41.15 18.58 -13.10
N GLY A 312 -42.45 18.36 -13.31
CA GLY A 312 -43.22 18.94 -14.42
C GLY A 312 -42.96 18.25 -15.77
N SER A 313 -42.80 19.03 -16.83
CA SER A 313 -42.57 18.56 -18.20
C SER A 313 -41.45 19.34 -18.89
N LEU A 314 -40.79 18.70 -19.87
CA LEU A 314 -39.80 19.35 -20.73
C LEU A 314 -40.45 20.11 -21.89
N LEU A 315 -39.65 20.88 -22.62
CA LEU A 315 -40.10 21.58 -23.84
C LEU A 315 -40.42 20.55 -24.94
N SER A 316 -41.57 20.72 -25.59
CA SER A 316 -42.00 19.89 -26.72
C SER A 316 -41.70 20.55 -28.06
N ALA A 317 -41.78 19.79 -29.16
CA ALA A 317 -41.65 20.34 -30.51
C ALA A 317 -42.72 21.41 -30.81
N GLU A 318 -43.93 21.24 -30.28
CA GLU A 318 -45.04 22.20 -30.39
C GLU A 318 -44.73 23.51 -29.66
N SER A 319 -44.12 23.41 -28.46
CA SER A 319 -43.65 24.58 -27.71
C SER A 319 -42.67 25.43 -28.52
N VAL A 320 -41.84 24.78 -29.35
CA VAL A 320 -40.87 25.44 -30.24
C VAL A 320 -41.55 26.05 -31.46
N SER A 321 -42.47 25.36 -32.11
CA SER A 321 -43.18 25.87 -33.29
C SER A 321 -44.06 27.08 -32.98
N ASP A 322 -44.72 27.07 -31.81
CA ASP A 322 -45.74 28.05 -31.45
C ASP A 322 -45.18 29.31 -30.79
N LEU A 323 -43.85 29.38 -30.66
CA LEU A 323 -43.16 30.43 -29.90
C LEU A 323 -43.76 30.56 -28.48
N SER A 324 -43.93 29.40 -27.82
CA SER A 324 -44.50 29.36 -26.48
C SER A 324 -43.60 30.09 -25.49
N GLN A 325 -44.22 30.64 -24.44
CA GLN A 325 -43.53 31.28 -23.33
C GLN A 325 -43.35 30.32 -22.16
N ASP A 326 -43.33 29.02 -22.44
CA ASP A 326 -43.09 27.99 -21.46
C ASP A 326 -41.59 27.83 -21.22
N ILE A 327 -41.20 27.74 -19.96
CA ILE A 327 -39.80 27.64 -19.55
C ILE A 327 -39.57 26.48 -18.60
N VAL A 328 -38.37 25.91 -18.68
CA VAL A 328 -37.85 24.95 -17.73
C VAL A 328 -36.74 25.64 -16.94
N ILE A 329 -36.71 25.47 -15.63
CA ILE A 329 -35.70 26.10 -14.76
C ILE A 329 -34.76 25.04 -14.16
N ASP A 330 -33.58 25.46 -13.72
CA ASP A 330 -32.71 24.60 -12.92
C ASP A 330 -33.04 24.67 -11.41
N PRO A 331 -32.58 23.70 -10.60
CA PRO A 331 -32.82 23.72 -9.16
C PRO A 331 -32.29 24.96 -8.44
N ASN A 332 -31.22 25.57 -8.96
CA ASN A 332 -30.68 26.82 -8.41
C ASN A 332 -31.66 27.98 -8.59
N THR A 333 -32.23 28.13 -9.79
CA THR A 333 -33.29 29.11 -10.09
C THR A 333 -34.54 28.86 -9.27
N GLN A 334 -34.93 27.59 -9.10
CA GLN A 334 -36.04 27.21 -8.22
C GLN A 334 -35.78 27.68 -6.78
N SER A 335 -34.64 27.31 -6.20
CA SER A 335 -34.28 27.67 -4.81
C SER A 335 -34.16 29.17 -4.59
N THR A 336 -33.74 29.94 -5.61
CA THR A 336 -33.58 31.39 -5.49
C THR A 336 -34.91 32.14 -5.60
N LEU A 337 -35.76 31.78 -6.57
CA LEU A 337 -37.03 32.48 -6.82
C LEU A 337 -38.19 31.96 -5.98
N PHE A 338 -38.11 30.73 -5.47
CA PHE A 338 -39.17 30.03 -4.72
C PHE A 338 -38.70 29.59 -3.33
N ALA A 339 -37.83 30.39 -2.69
CA ALA A 339 -37.34 30.15 -1.34
C ALA A 339 -38.44 30.07 -0.26
N ASP A 340 -39.64 30.57 -0.58
CA ASP A 340 -40.86 30.50 0.23
C ASP A 340 -41.54 29.12 0.21
N GLY A 341 -41.00 28.15 -0.54
CA GLY A 341 -41.51 26.78 -0.63
C GLY A 341 -42.76 26.65 -1.51
N THR A 342 -43.07 27.68 -2.30
CA THR A 342 -44.16 27.64 -3.26
C THR A 342 -43.81 26.78 -4.48
N ASP A 343 -44.78 26.01 -4.97
CA ASP A 343 -44.59 25.19 -6.18
C ASP A 343 -44.31 26.09 -7.39
N PRO A 344 -43.15 25.94 -8.06
CA PRO A 344 -42.82 26.73 -9.24
C PRO A 344 -43.68 26.39 -10.46
N ILE A 345 -44.24 25.18 -10.55
CA ILE A 345 -44.93 24.73 -11.75
C ILE A 345 -46.23 25.52 -11.96
N GLY A 346 -46.43 25.99 -13.18
CA GLY A 346 -47.57 26.82 -13.58
C GLY A 346 -47.45 28.30 -13.20
N GLN A 347 -46.46 28.68 -12.39
CA GLN A 347 -46.23 30.08 -12.02
C GLN A 347 -45.65 30.87 -13.20
N VAL A 348 -46.06 32.13 -13.28
CA VAL A 348 -45.55 33.06 -14.30
C VAL A 348 -44.50 33.97 -13.65
N ILE A 349 -43.30 33.98 -14.22
CA ILE A 349 -42.23 34.89 -13.86
C ILE A 349 -41.91 35.80 -15.04
N LEU A 350 -41.34 36.97 -14.77
CA LEU A 350 -40.86 37.85 -15.82
C LEU A 350 -39.40 37.51 -16.14
N VAL A 351 -39.13 37.10 -17.37
CA VAL A 351 -37.80 36.82 -17.91
C VAL A 351 -37.39 38.02 -18.76
N GLY A 352 -36.66 38.98 -18.16
CA GLY A 352 -36.42 40.28 -18.78
C GLY A 352 -37.73 41.07 -18.91
N GLN A 353 -38.25 41.17 -20.14
CA GLN A 353 -39.57 41.77 -20.42
C GLN A 353 -40.61 40.73 -20.84
N MET A 354 -40.23 39.46 -20.98
CA MET A 354 -41.11 38.39 -21.44
C MET A 354 -41.77 37.70 -20.24
N PRO A 355 -43.10 37.75 -20.07
CA PRO A 355 -43.77 36.88 -19.09
C PRO A 355 -43.63 35.43 -19.55
N ALA A 356 -43.22 34.54 -18.65
CA ALA A 356 -42.92 33.15 -18.97
C ALA A 356 -43.47 32.23 -17.89
N ARG A 357 -44.11 31.13 -18.31
CA ARG A 357 -44.72 30.14 -17.42
C ARG A 357 -43.75 28.99 -17.19
N ILE A 358 -43.50 28.65 -15.93
CA ILE A 358 -42.65 27.51 -15.60
C ILE A 358 -43.43 26.22 -15.80
N VAL A 359 -42.93 25.33 -16.65
CA VAL A 359 -43.56 24.03 -16.94
C VAL A 359 -42.77 22.85 -16.37
N GLY A 360 -41.50 23.05 -15.99
CA GLY A 360 -40.69 21.99 -15.43
C GLY A 360 -39.43 22.47 -14.75
N VAL A 361 -38.83 21.57 -13.99
CA VAL A 361 -37.50 21.73 -13.38
C VAL A 361 -36.62 20.61 -13.91
N ALA A 362 -35.45 20.95 -14.45
CA ALA A 362 -34.49 19.99 -14.98
C ALA A 362 -33.09 20.23 -14.41
N LYS A 363 -32.37 19.15 -14.12
CA LYS A 363 -31.00 19.21 -13.62
C LYS A 363 -30.03 18.46 -14.54
N PRO A 364 -28.77 18.89 -14.64
CA PRO A 364 -27.74 18.09 -15.28
C PRO A 364 -27.57 16.73 -14.57
N ALA A 365 -27.24 15.66 -15.30
CA ALA A 365 -26.97 14.34 -14.72
C ALA A 365 -25.77 14.33 -13.74
N SER A 366 -24.87 15.29 -13.87
CA SER A 366 -23.75 15.51 -12.96
C SER A 366 -23.54 16.99 -12.72
N SER A 367 -23.38 17.37 -11.45
CA SER A 367 -23.05 18.72 -11.01
C SER A 367 -21.64 19.10 -11.49
N GLY A 368 -21.56 19.90 -12.56
CA GLY A 368 -20.29 20.42 -13.09
C GLY A 368 -19.78 21.64 -12.31
N PHE A 369 -18.56 22.09 -12.66
CA PHE A 369 -18.02 23.38 -12.20
C PHE A 369 -18.90 24.52 -12.73
N GLY A 370 -19.43 25.35 -11.81
CA GLY A 370 -20.34 26.45 -12.15
C GLY A 370 -21.69 26.42 -11.42
N ALA A 371 -21.79 25.66 -10.32
CA ALA A 371 -23.00 25.41 -9.53
C ALA A 371 -23.72 26.65 -8.94
N ASP A 372 -23.27 27.87 -9.26
CA ASP A 372 -23.79 29.12 -8.69
C ASP A 372 -24.50 30.02 -9.72
N GLN A 373 -24.62 29.57 -10.98
CA GLN A 373 -25.38 30.31 -12.00
C GLN A 373 -26.84 29.85 -12.04
N LEU A 374 -27.75 30.80 -12.23
CA LEU A 374 -29.18 30.55 -12.46
C LEU A 374 -29.42 30.34 -13.95
N ASN A 375 -29.97 29.17 -14.33
CA ASN A 375 -30.29 28.86 -15.71
C ASN A 375 -31.79 28.70 -15.93
N VAL A 376 -32.25 29.34 -17.01
CA VAL A 376 -33.60 29.19 -17.56
C VAL A 376 -33.50 28.67 -18.98
N TYR A 377 -34.30 27.68 -19.32
CA TYR A 377 -34.38 27.07 -20.65
C TYR A 377 -35.72 27.40 -21.28
N ALA A 378 -35.71 28.02 -22.44
CA ALA A 378 -36.90 28.42 -23.19
C ALA A 378 -36.75 27.99 -24.65
N PRO A 379 -37.85 27.88 -25.43
CA PRO A 379 -37.75 27.63 -26.86
C PRO A 379 -36.85 28.65 -27.56
N TYR A 380 -35.89 28.19 -28.37
CA TYR A 380 -34.96 29.10 -29.05
C TYR A 380 -35.69 30.10 -29.95
N THR A 381 -36.81 29.72 -30.55
CA THR A 381 -37.68 30.56 -31.36
C THR A 381 -38.24 31.75 -30.57
N SER A 382 -38.71 31.49 -29.33
CA SER A 382 -39.20 32.51 -28.41
C SER A 382 -38.09 33.47 -27.96
N VAL A 383 -36.93 32.93 -27.58
CA VAL A 383 -35.79 33.75 -27.15
C VAL A 383 -35.27 34.62 -28.29
N MET A 384 -35.13 34.07 -29.50
CA MET A 384 -34.68 34.79 -30.69
C MET A 384 -35.61 35.95 -31.05
N ARG A 385 -36.92 35.74 -31.05
CA ARG A 385 -37.88 36.77 -31.48
C ARG A 385 -38.26 37.76 -30.38
N ARG A 386 -38.44 37.31 -29.13
CA ARG A 386 -39.00 38.13 -28.05
C ARG A 386 -37.93 38.79 -27.17
N LEU A 387 -36.74 38.19 -27.05
CA LEU A 387 -35.68 38.72 -26.18
C LEU A 387 -34.51 39.32 -26.96
N LEU A 388 -34.04 38.64 -28.02
CA LEU A 388 -32.82 39.03 -28.74
C LEU A 388 -33.10 39.85 -30.01
N GLY A 389 -34.24 39.67 -30.66
CA GLY A 389 -34.55 40.29 -31.95
C GLY A 389 -33.59 39.88 -33.08
N GLN A 390 -33.11 38.63 -33.08
CA GLN A 390 -32.09 38.15 -34.01
C GLN A 390 -32.53 36.91 -34.81
N SER A 391 -31.94 36.70 -35.99
CA SER A 391 -32.21 35.57 -36.89
C SER A 391 -31.09 34.52 -36.94
N TYR A 392 -29.97 34.75 -36.24
CA TYR A 392 -28.80 33.86 -36.21
C TYR A 392 -28.69 33.11 -34.87
N LEU A 393 -28.04 31.95 -34.92
CA LEU A 393 -27.76 31.10 -33.77
C LEU A 393 -26.41 31.43 -33.14
N ARG A 394 -26.27 31.14 -31.85
CA ARG A 394 -24.96 31.16 -31.17
C ARG A 394 -24.15 29.91 -31.49
N GLY A 395 -24.84 28.80 -31.71
CA GLY A 395 -24.25 27.53 -32.09
C GLY A 395 -25.30 26.45 -32.26
N ILE A 396 -24.87 25.29 -32.75
CA ILE A 396 -25.71 24.11 -32.95
C ILE A 396 -25.03 22.96 -32.23
N THR A 397 -25.69 22.31 -31.29
CA THR A 397 -25.18 21.08 -30.67
C THR A 397 -25.78 19.89 -31.39
N VAL A 398 -24.92 18.97 -31.83
CA VAL A 398 -25.29 17.77 -32.58
C VAL A 398 -24.90 16.56 -31.76
N ARG A 399 -25.84 15.65 -31.49
CA ARG A 399 -25.54 14.34 -30.93
C ARG A 399 -25.37 13.35 -32.09
N VAL A 400 -24.20 12.74 -32.15
CA VAL A 400 -23.88 11.72 -33.15
C VAL A 400 -24.52 10.40 -32.71
N SER A 401 -25.03 9.64 -33.68
CA SER A 401 -25.61 8.32 -33.42
C SER A 401 -24.56 7.33 -32.92
N ASP A 402 -24.94 6.42 -32.00
CA ASP A 402 -24.00 5.48 -31.36
C ASP A 402 -23.34 4.50 -32.35
N ASN A 403 -23.92 4.34 -33.54
CA ASN A 403 -23.41 3.49 -34.63
C ASN A 403 -22.50 4.23 -35.62
N ALA A 404 -22.27 5.53 -35.44
CA ALA A 404 -21.46 6.37 -36.32
C ALA A 404 -20.17 6.82 -35.63
N SER A 405 -19.08 6.94 -36.40
CA SER A 405 -17.82 7.49 -35.92
C SER A 405 -17.93 9.02 -35.75
N MET A 406 -17.45 9.55 -34.61
CA MET A 406 -17.38 10.99 -34.36
C MET A 406 -16.54 11.73 -35.40
N ASP A 407 -15.42 11.15 -35.84
CA ASP A 407 -14.53 11.74 -36.85
C ASP A 407 -15.23 11.82 -38.21
N ALA A 408 -15.94 10.76 -38.59
CA ALA A 408 -16.72 10.74 -39.83
C ALA A 408 -17.88 11.74 -39.78
N ALA A 409 -18.56 11.87 -38.63
CA ALA A 409 -19.60 12.86 -38.42
C ALA A 409 -19.04 14.30 -38.48
N GLN A 410 -17.87 14.56 -37.89
CA GLN A 410 -17.18 15.85 -37.95
C GLN A 410 -16.82 16.24 -39.39
N ALA A 411 -16.24 15.31 -40.15
CA ALA A 411 -15.94 15.52 -41.56
C ALA A 411 -17.22 15.77 -42.40
N GLY A 412 -18.29 15.00 -42.13
CA GLY A 412 -19.58 15.15 -42.78
C GLY A 412 -20.24 16.51 -42.51
N ILE A 413 -20.29 16.94 -41.24
CA ILE A 413 -20.83 18.26 -40.84
C ILE A 413 -20.03 19.38 -41.48
N THR A 414 -18.69 19.25 -41.49
CA THR A 414 -17.81 20.25 -42.13
C THR A 414 -18.15 20.37 -43.61
N SER A 415 -18.17 19.25 -44.34
CA SER A 415 -18.47 19.25 -45.78
C SER A 415 -19.86 19.83 -46.07
N LEU A 416 -20.87 19.46 -45.29
CA LEU A 416 -22.24 19.95 -45.44
C LEU A 416 -22.33 21.46 -45.25
N LEU A 417 -21.78 21.99 -44.15
CA LEU A 417 -21.86 23.42 -43.84
C LEU A 417 -21.00 24.25 -44.79
N THR A 418 -19.81 23.80 -45.17
CA THR A 418 -18.97 24.49 -46.17
C THR A 418 -19.69 24.55 -47.53
N SER A 419 -20.38 23.48 -47.93
CA SER A 419 -21.19 23.49 -49.17
C SER A 419 -22.35 24.48 -49.11
N ARG A 420 -22.92 24.72 -47.93
CA ARG A 420 -24.06 25.65 -47.74
C ARG A 420 -23.63 27.10 -47.63
N HIS A 421 -22.53 27.35 -46.92
CA HIS A 421 -22.03 28.69 -46.62
C HIS A 421 -21.05 29.20 -47.70
N GLY A 422 -20.51 28.31 -48.54
CA GLY A 422 -19.54 28.62 -49.59
C GLY A 422 -18.12 28.96 -49.07
N THR A 423 -17.94 29.06 -47.76
CA THR A 423 -16.67 29.30 -47.07
C THR A 423 -16.64 28.55 -45.73
N VAL A 424 -15.47 28.46 -45.10
CA VAL A 424 -15.34 27.90 -43.74
C VAL A 424 -15.40 29.04 -42.73
N ASP A 425 -16.58 29.24 -42.13
CA ASP A 425 -16.90 30.30 -41.18
C ASP A 425 -17.41 29.75 -39.84
N PHE A 426 -17.15 28.48 -39.58
CA PHE A 426 -17.49 27.76 -38.35
C PHE A 426 -16.32 26.88 -37.92
N TYR A 427 -16.35 26.49 -36.65
CA TYR A 427 -15.49 25.45 -36.10
C TYR A 427 -16.33 24.45 -35.30
N LEU A 428 -15.81 23.22 -35.19
CA LEU A 428 -16.46 22.11 -34.51
C LEU A 428 -15.65 21.80 -33.25
N ASN A 429 -16.36 21.68 -32.13
CA ASN A 429 -15.79 21.21 -30.88
C ASN A 429 -16.31 19.80 -30.60
N ASN A 430 -15.43 18.82 -30.70
CA ASN A 430 -15.73 17.42 -30.40
C ASN A 430 -15.45 17.13 -28.91
N THR A 431 -16.49 16.69 -28.20
CA THR A 431 -16.35 16.30 -26.78
C THR A 431 -15.47 15.07 -26.58
N ASP A 432 -15.34 14.20 -27.59
CA ASP A 432 -14.50 13.00 -27.54
C ASP A 432 -13.01 13.32 -27.67
N GLU A 433 -12.61 14.24 -28.56
CA GLU A 433 -11.22 14.73 -28.65
C GLU A 433 -10.77 15.36 -27.32
N ILE A 434 -11.65 16.12 -26.67
CA ILE A 434 -11.38 16.72 -25.35
C ILE A 434 -11.21 15.62 -24.29
N ARG A 435 -12.10 14.61 -24.28
CA ARG A 435 -12.01 13.46 -23.38
C ARG A 435 -10.68 12.73 -23.58
N GLN A 436 -10.33 12.40 -24.82
CA GLN A 436 -9.10 11.67 -25.16
C GLN A 436 -7.85 12.46 -24.78
N SER A 437 -7.80 13.76 -25.07
CA SER A 437 -6.68 14.63 -24.69
C SER A 437 -6.48 14.70 -23.17
N ILE A 438 -7.57 14.76 -22.39
CA ILE A 438 -7.52 14.71 -20.93
C ILE A 438 -7.07 13.34 -20.44
N GLU A 439 -7.57 12.25 -21.01
CA GLU A 439 -7.14 10.90 -20.65
C GLU A 439 -5.66 10.69 -20.92
N GLN A 440 -5.16 11.15 -22.07
CA GLN A 440 -3.75 11.08 -22.42
C GLN A 440 -2.89 11.95 -21.50
N THR A 441 -3.30 13.19 -21.25
CA THR A 441 -2.58 14.13 -20.36
C THR A 441 -2.55 13.59 -18.93
N THR A 442 -3.70 13.12 -18.43
CA THR A 442 -3.82 12.57 -17.08
C THR A 442 -3.06 11.26 -16.95
N GLY A 443 -3.12 10.37 -17.94
CA GLY A 443 -2.33 9.15 -17.98
C GLY A 443 -0.82 9.43 -17.94
N THR A 444 -0.37 10.46 -18.67
CA THR A 444 1.03 10.90 -18.67
C THR A 444 1.45 11.43 -17.30
N LEU A 445 0.63 12.27 -16.66
CA LEU A 445 0.87 12.78 -15.31
C LEU A 445 0.91 11.64 -14.27
N THR A 446 -0.04 10.70 -14.34
CA THR A 446 -0.08 9.51 -13.46
C THR A 446 1.18 8.65 -13.64
N LEU A 447 1.64 8.42 -14.87
CA LEU A 447 2.87 7.67 -15.15
C LEU A 447 4.10 8.37 -14.55
N LEU A 448 4.21 9.68 -14.71
CA LEU A 448 5.32 10.48 -14.17
C LEU A 448 5.35 10.42 -12.64
N ILE A 449 4.19 10.60 -12.01
CA ILE A 449 4.00 10.45 -10.56
C ILE A 449 4.37 9.03 -10.10
N ALA A 450 3.85 8.01 -10.77
CA ALA A 450 4.11 6.61 -10.43
C ALA A 450 5.61 6.28 -10.53
N SER A 451 6.32 6.86 -11.51
CA SER A 451 7.76 6.67 -11.68
C SER A 451 8.55 7.25 -10.51
N ILE A 452 8.21 8.46 -10.04
CA ILE A 452 8.82 9.07 -8.85
C ILE A 452 8.55 8.22 -7.60
N ALA A 453 7.33 7.68 -7.50
CA ALA A 453 6.93 6.76 -6.46
C ALA A 453 7.79 5.48 -6.44
N VAL A 454 7.99 4.84 -7.59
CA VAL A 454 8.84 3.64 -7.73
C VAL A 454 10.29 3.95 -7.33
N ILE A 455 10.84 5.08 -7.76
CA ILE A 455 12.20 5.51 -7.37
C ILE A 455 12.27 5.68 -5.84
N SER A 456 11.25 6.30 -5.24
CA SER A 456 11.19 6.51 -3.78
C SER A 456 11.12 5.19 -3.01
N LEU A 457 10.41 4.19 -3.54
CA LEU A 457 10.35 2.84 -2.97
C LEU A 457 11.71 2.14 -3.03
N ILE A 458 12.43 2.26 -4.15
CA ILE A 458 13.79 1.70 -4.30
C ILE A 458 14.74 2.33 -3.27
N VAL A 459 14.69 3.66 -3.09
CA VAL A 459 15.50 4.37 -2.09
C VAL A 459 15.17 3.87 -0.67
N GLY A 460 13.88 3.67 -0.35
CA GLY A 460 13.44 3.06 0.90
C GLY A 460 14.00 1.63 1.09
N GLY A 461 13.97 0.81 0.04
CA GLY A 461 14.53 -0.55 0.02
C GLY A 461 16.04 -0.59 0.27
N ILE A 462 16.79 0.37 -0.28
CA ILE A 462 18.24 0.52 0.00
C ILE A 462 18.46 0.85 1.49
N GLY A 463 17.60 1.68 2.09
CA GLY A 463 17.64 1.99 3.52
C GLY A 463 17.48 0.75 4.40
N VAL A 464 16.51 -0.11 4.08
CA VAL A 464 16.29 -1.39 4.78
C VAL A 464 17.51 -2.29 4.62
N MET A 465 18.03 -2.44 3.41
CA MET A 465 19.22 -3.25 3.12
C MET A 465 20.42 -2.80 3.97
N ASN A 466 20.71 -1.50 4.02
CA ASN A 466 21.83 -0.96 4.78
C ASN A 466 21.69 -1.24 6.28
N ILE A 467 20.50 -1.05 6.83
CA ILE A 467 20.26 -1.32 8.26
C ILE A 467 20.34 -2.81 8.56
N MET A 468 19.86 -3.67 7.65
CA MET A 468 20.01 -5.12 7.77
C MET A 468 21.47 -5.56 7.70
N LEU A 469 22.27 -4.98 6.81
CA LEU A 469 23.71 -5.25 6.73
C LEU A 469 24.39 -4.91 8.06
N VAL A 470 24.15 -3.70 8.59
CA VAL A 470 24.68 -3.28 9.89
C VAL A 470 24.24 -4.25 11.00
N SER A 471 22.95 -4.63 11.03
CA SER A 471 22.42 -5.57 12.02
C SER A 471 23.12 -6.95 11.98
N VAL A 472 23.37 -7.49 10.78
CA VAL A 472 24.10 -8.75 10.61
C VAL A 472 25.55 -8.61 11.08
N THR A 473 26.21 -7.50 10.74
CA THR A 473 27.62 -7.27 11.15
C THR A 473 27.78 -7.10 12.66
N GLU A 474 26.83 -6.45 13.34
CA GLU A 474 26.84 -6.33 14.80
C GLU A 474 26.60 -7.67 15.50
N ARG A 475 25.81 -8.56 14.89
CA ARG A 475 25.42 -9.87 15.44
C ARG A 475 26.31 -11.04 14.98
N VAL A 476 27.48 -10.80 14.39
CA VAL A 476 28.38 -11.88 13.92
C VAL A 476 28.73 -12.87 15.04
N LYS A 477 29.02 -12.37 16.25
CA LYS A 477 29.29 -13.23 17.42
C LYS A 477 28.08 -14.07 17.81
N GLU A 478 26.89 -13.48 17.75
CA GLU A 478 25.62 -14.15 18.03
C GLU A 478 25.37 -15.30 17.04
N ILE A 479 25.60 -15.04 15.75
CA ILE A 479 25.51 -16.04 14.67
C ILE A 479 26.51 -17.17 14.94
N GLY A 480 27.74 -16.85 15.31
CA GLY A 480 28.76 -17.84 15.67
C GLY A 480 28.31 -18.77 16.81
N VAL A 481 27.71 -18.21 17.86
CA VAL A 481 27.14 -19.00 18.98
C VAL A 481 26.02 -19.91 18.50
N ARG A 482 25.08 -19.38 17.70
CA ARG A 482 23.99 -20.17 17.14
C ARG A 482 24.49 -21.34 16.29
N MET A 483 25.48 -21.09 15.43
CA MET A 483 26.11 -22.13 14.61
C MET A 483 26.85 -23.16 15.46
N ALA A 484 27.53 -22.74 16.54
CA ALA A 484 28.22 -23.63 17.45
C ALA A 484 27.27 -24.54 18.25
N VAL A 485 26.10 -24.04 18.64
CA VAL A 485 25.03 -24.86 19.24
C VAL A 485 24.17 -25.59 18.20
N GLY A 486 24.55 -25.50 16.93
CA GLY A 486 24.06 -26.37 15.88
C GLY A 486 22.95 -25.83 14.98
N ALA A 487 22.77 -24.50 14.90
CA ALA A 487 21.98 -23.89 13.83
C ALA A 487 22.53 -24.24 12.44
N ARG A 488 21.64 -24.38 11.46
CA ARG A 488 22.00 -24.51 10.04
C ARG A 488 22.16 -23.14 9.41
N GLN A 489 22.87 -23.06 8.29
CA GLN A 489 22.98 -21.81 7.52
C GLN A 489 21.59 -21.29 7.08
N GLY A 490 20.71 -22.21 6.67
CA GLY A 490 19.33 -21.90 6.33
C GLY A 490 18.52 -21.30 7.48
N ASP A 491 18.75 -21.74 8.72
CA ASP A 491 18.03 -21.21 9.89
C ASP A 491 18.41 -19.75 10.16
N ILE A 492 19.70 -19.43 10.03
CA ILE A 492 20.21 -18.05 10.17
C ILE A 492 19.65 -17.16 9.06
N MET A 493 19.69 -17.62 7.81
CA MET A 493 19.16 -16.88 6.67
C MET A 493 17.66 -16.62 6.81
N GLN A 494 16.88 -17.63 7.20
CA GLN A 494 15.43 -17.50 7.41
C GLN A 494 15.12 -16.49 8.52
N GLN A 495 15.87 -16.50 9.63
CA GLN A 495 15.66 -15.54 10.70
C GLN A 495 15.83 -14.10 10.23
N PHE A 496 16.93 -13.77 9.56
CA PHE A 496 17.19 -12.41 9.09
C PHE A 496 16.26 -12.01 7.94
N LEU A 497 15.88 -12.95 7.06
CA LEU A 497 14.90 -12.70 6.01
C LEU A 497 13.52 -12.39 6.61
N ILE A 498 13.08 -13.15 7.62
CA ILE A 498 11.81 -12.90 8.31
C ILE A 498 11.87 -11.58 9.09
N GLU A 499 13.01 -11.24 9.71
CA GLU A 499 13.22 -9.93 10.34
C GLU A 499 13.07 -8.79 9.32
N ALA A 500 13.65 -8.94 8.12
CA ALA A 500 13.56 -7.92 7.06
C ALA A 500 12.16 -7.81 6.42
N VAL A 501 11.42 -8.91 6.27
CA VAL A 501 10.06 -8.92 5.69
C VAL A 501 8.99 -8.44 6.67
N LEU A 502 9.24 -8.61 7.97
CA LEU A 502 8.32 -8.19 9.02
C LEU A 502 8.42 -6.69 9.34
N VAL A 503 9.56 -6.07 9.04
CA VAL A 503 9.79 -4.62 9.01
C VAL A 503 9.18 -4.03 7.75
#